data_AF-A0A6N0WZV3-F1
#
_entry.id   AF-A0A6N0WZV3-F1
#
_cell.length_a   1.000
_cell.length_b   1.000
_cell.length_c   1.000
_cell.angle_alpha   90.00
_cell.angle_beta   90.00
_cell.angle_gamma   90.00
#
_symmetry.space_group_name_H-M   'P 1'
#
loop_
_entity.id
_entity.type
_entity.pdbx_description
1 polymer ?
#
loop_
_entity_poly.entity_id
_entity_poly.type
_entity_poly.pdbx_seq_one_letter_code
_entity_poly.pdbx_strand_id
1 'polypeptide(L)'
;MHANRFAGGAEIRIESVQNATDQATVAARSILGEKAKYEAVPWFWSNQYDLKLQTVGLSNEYDLAIVRGDPASRSFSIVHLKQGRIVALDCVNSAKDYVQGRKLVERGVCANPQRLADTSLPLKDLA
;
A
#
# COMPACT_ATOMS: atom_id res chain seq x y z
N MET A 1 7.35 -6.04 -18.04
CA MET A 1 6.52 -4.95 -17.52
C MET A 1 5.07 -5.40 -17.61
N HIS A 2 4.20 -4.90 -16.75
CA HIS A 2 2.77 -5.17 -16.82
C HIS A 2 1.96 -3.92 -16.48
N ALA A 3 0.86 -3.70 -17.20
CA ALA A 3 -0.13 -2.69 -16.86
C ALA A 3 -0.64 -2.90 -15.43
N ASN A 4 -0.57 -1.86 -14.61
CA ASN A 4 -0.97 -1.93 -13.21
C ASN A 4 -1.98 -0.84 -12.85
N ARG A 5 -3.15 -1.24 -12.32
CA ARG A 5 -4.22 -0.30 -11.95
C ARG A 5 -3.82 0.68 -10.85
N PHE A 6 -2.89 0.30 -9.97
CA PHE A 6 -2.37 1.16 -8.91
C PHE A 6 -1.33 2.17 -9.40
N ALA A 7 -0.87 2.03 -10.64
CA ALA A 7 0.00 3.00 -11.33
C ALA A 7 -0.77 3.75 -12.43
N GLY A 8 -2.07 3.96 -12.27
CA GLY A 8 -2.89 4.64 -13.28
C GLY A 8 -2.99 3.92 -14.62
N GLY A 9 -2.73 2.61 -14.65
CA GLY A 9 -2.70 1.80 -15.88
C GLY A 9 -1.34 1.79 -16.59
N ALA A 10 -0.31 2.44 -16.05
CA ALA A 10 1.02 2.42 -16.63
C ALA A 10 1.65 1.01 -16.63
N GLU A 11 2.49 0.75 -17.63
CA GLU A 11 3.36 -0.42 -17.71
C GLU A 11 4.53 -0.27 -16.74
N ILE A 12 4.56 -1.08 -15.69
CA ILE A 12 5.59 -0.99 -14.64
C ILE A 12 6.30 -2.33 -14.42
N ARG A 13 7.40 -2.27 -13.67
CA ARG A 13 8.13 -3.46 -13.19
C ARG A 13 8.23 -3.37 -11.67
N ILE A 14 7.62 -4.33 -10.98
CA ILE A 14 7.66 -4.43 -9.51
C ILE A 14 8.70 -5.46 -9.10
N GLU A 15 9.65 -5.04 -8.27
CA GLU A 15 10.77 -5.86 -7.79
C GLU A 15 10.53 -6.28 -6.33
N SER A 16 9.50 -7.09 -6.08
CA SER A 16 9.18 -7.58 -4.74
C SER A 16 8.89 -9.09 -4.73
N VAL A 17 9.11 -9.73 -3.58
CA VAL A 17 8.78 -11.14 -3.37
C VAL A 17 7.29 -11.40 -3.65
N GLN A 18 6.40 -10.55 -3.13
CA GLN A 18 4.97 -10.70 -3.41
C GLN A 18 4.67 -10.64 -4.91
N ASN A 19 5.21 -9.65 -5.63
CA ASN A 19 4.95 -9.56 -7.07
C ASN A 19 5.41 -10.83 -7.80
N ALA A 20 6.57 -11.39 -7.45
CA ALA A 20 7.06 -12.63 -8.03
C ALA A 20 6.10 -13.81 -7.74
N THR A 21 5.67 -13.99 -6.49
CA THR A 21 4.76 -15.06 -6.08
C THR A 21 3.39 -14.95 -6.76
N ASP A 22 2.81 -13.76 -6.79
CA ASP A 22 1.46 -13.54 -7.32
C ASP A 22 1.44 -13.68 -8.85
N GLN A 23 2.45 -13.17 -9.56
CA GLN A 23 2.55 -13.38 -11.01
C GLN A 23 2.80 -14.85 -11.36
N ALA A 24 3.62 -15.57 -10.59
CA ALA A 24 3.82 -17.00 -10.79
C ALA A 24 2.51 -17.78 -10.63
N THR A 25 1.69 -17.42 -9.65
CA THR A 25 0.36 -18.01 -9.44
C THR A 25 -0.57 -17.74 -10.62
N VAL A 26 -0.62 -16.50 -11.11
CA VAL A 26 -1.42 -16.14 -12.30
C VAL A 26 -0.97 -16.91 -13.54
N ALA A 27 0.34 -17.05 -13.75
CA ALA A 27 0.90 -17.82 -14.86
C ALA A 27 0.50 -19.30 -14.78
N ALA A 28 0.66 -19.94 -13.62
CA ALA A 28 0.29 -21.33 -13.42
C ALA A 28 -1.21 -21.58 -13.68
N ARG A 29 -2.08 -20.73 -13.14
CA ARG A 29 -3.53 -20.81 -13.37
C ARG A 29 -3.89 -20.64 -14.85
N SER A 30 -3.23 -19.71 -15.54
CA SER A 30 -3.45 -19.49 -16.97
C SER A 30 -3.04 -20.71 -17.81
N ILE A 31 -1.92 -21.35 -17.48
CA ILE A 31 -1.47 -22.61 -18.13
C ILE A 31 -2.50 -23.73 -17.94
N LEU A 32 -3.15 -23.79 -16.78
CA LEU A 32 -4.21 -24.75 -16.48
C LEU A 32 -5.57 -24.41 -17.12
N GLY A 33 -5.65 -23.35 -17.93
CA GLY A 33 -6.88 -22.92 -18.59
C GLY A 33 -7.84 -22.13 -17.70
N GLU A 34 -7.41 -21.72 -16.51
CA GLU A 34 -8.21 -20.86 -15.63
C GLU A 34 -8.06 -19.38 -16.00
N LYS A 35 -9.16 -18.64 -15.97
CA LYS A 35 -9.12 -17.19 -16.12
C LYS A 35 -8.51 -16.56 -14.86
N ALA A 36 -7.25 -16.16 -14.94
CA ALA A 36 -6.53 -15.47 -13.86
C ALA A 36 -5.99 -14.12 -14.36
N LYS A 37 -6.13 -13.08 -13.53
CA LYS A 37 -5.57 -11.75 -13.78
C LYS A 37 -4.82 -11.28 -12.55
N TYR A 38 -3.65 -10.68 -12.76
CA TYR A 38 -2.90 -10.03 -11.68
C TYR A 38 -3.58 -8.71 -11.31
N GLU A 39 -4.19 -8.65 -10.13
CA GLU A 39 -4.92 -7.47 -9.63
C GLU A 39 -4.57 -7.11 -8.18
N ALA A 40 -3.58 -7.80 -7.61
CA ALA A 40 -3.15 -7.60 -6.24
C ALA A 40 -2.55 -6.20 -6.03
N VAL A 41 -2.85 -5.59 -4.89
CA VAL A 41 -2.17 -4.36 -4.46
C VAL A 41 -0.70 -4.67 -4.21
N PRO A 42 0.23 -3.91 -4.82
CA PRO A 42 1.65 -4.07 -4.52
C PRO A 42 1.92 -3.84 -3.04
N TRP A 43 2.73 -4.69 -2.44
CA TRP A 43 3.22 -4.45 -1.09
C TRP A 43 4.63 -5.01 -0.93
N PHE A 44 5.35 -4.47 0.05
CA PHE A 44 6.70 -4.90 0.39
C PHE A 44 6.99 -4.66 1.87
N TRP A 45 8.14 -5.14 2.33
CA TRP A 45 8.63 -4.89 3.67
C TRP A 45 10.14 -4.69 3.65
N SER A 46 10.64 -4.03 4.69
CA SER A 46 12.06 -3.93 4.96
C SER A 46 12.28 -4.07 6.47
N ASN A 47 13.30 -4.82 6.86
CA ASN A 47 13.73 -4.91 8.25
C ASN A 47 15.12 -4.30 8.33
N GLN A 48 15.25 -3.21 9.08
CA GLN A 48 16.51 -2.52 9.29
C GLN A 48 16.65 -2.27 10.78
N TYR A 49 17.63 -2.92 11.42
CA TYR A 49 17.74 -2.92 12.89
C TYR A 49 16.43 -3.41 13.55
N ASP A 50 15.95 -2.70 14.56
CA ASP A 50 14.66 -2.87 15.24
C ASP A 50 13.47 -2.24 14.49
N LEU A 51 13.70 -1.65 13.31
CA LEU A 51 12.63 -1.05 12.50
C LEU A 51 12.05 -2.08 11.53
N LYS A 52 10.75 -2.35 11.68
CA LYS A 52 9.95 -3.14 10.75
C LYS A 52 9.12 -2.19 9.89
N LEU A 53 9.56 -1.97 8.66
CA LEU A 53 8.83 -1.21 7.66
C LEU A 53 7.93 -2.15 6.86
N GLN A 54 6.65 -1.80 6.74
CA GLN A 54 5.71 -2.46 5.83
C GLN A 54 5.06 -1.40 4.95
N THR A 55 5.08 -1.63 3.64
CA THR A 55 4.52 -0.72 2.65
C THR A 55 3.41 -1.40 1.86
N VAL A 56 2.34 -0.66 1.58
CA VAL A 56 1.26 -1.08 0.68
C VAL A 56 0.94 0.03 -0.31
N GLY A 57 0.69 -0.32 -1.57
CA GLY A 57 0.43 0.62 -2.66
C GLY A 57 1.71 1.10 -3.36
N LEU A 58 1.54 2.12 -4.19
CA LEU A 58 2.62 2.75 -4.95
C LEU A 58 2.60 4.26 -4.68
N SER A 59 3.71 4.81 -4.19
CA SER A 59 3.82 6.22 -3.79
C SER A 59 4.38 7.14 -4.89
N ASN A 60 4.83 6.62 -6.03
CA ASN A 60 5.55 7.40 -7.05
C ASN A 60 4.85 8.70 -7.52
N GLU A 61 3.52 8.76 -7.47
CA GLU A 61 2.72 9.86 -8.00
C GLU A 61 1.89 10.58 -6.93
N TYR A 62 2.20 10.48 -5.64
CA TYR A 62 1.44 11.20 -4.61
C TYR A 62 1.57 12.74 -4.75
N ASP A 63 0.55 13.48 -4.32
CA ASP A 63 0.58 14.96 -4.22
C ASP A 63 0.51 15.46 -2.78
N LEU A 64 0.18 14.59 -1.82
CA LEU A 64 0.18 14.88 -0.39
C LEU A 64 0.65 13.67 0.42
N ALA A 65 1.51 13.89 1.40
CA ALA A 65 1.95 12.88 2.35
C ALA A 65 1.62 13.32 3.78
N ILE A 66 0.95 12.45 4.54
CA ILE A 66 0.49 12.72 5.90
C ILE A 66 1.22 11.83 6.88
N VAL A 67 1.93 12.43 7.84
CA VAL A 67 2.52 11.72 8.97
C VAL A 67 1.42 11.43 9.99
N ARG A 68 1.31 10.17 10.39
CA ARG A 68 0.39 9.66 11.40
C ARG A 68 1.19 9.02 12.52
N GLY A 69 1.12 9.60 13.71
CA GLY A 69 1.99 9.25 14.84
C GLY A 69 3.23 10.13 14.91
N ASP A 70 4.26 9.65 15.60
CA ASP A 70 5.48 10.42 15.87
C ASP A 70 6.72 9.68 15.38
N PRO A 71 7.44 10.19 14.35
CA PRO A 71 8.70 9.60 13.91
C PRO A 71 9.76 9.46 14.99
N ALA A 72 9.80 10.38 15.99
CA ALA A 72 10.75 10.31 17.09
C ALA A 72 10.53 9.07 17.99
N SER A 73 9.28 8.59 18.06
CA SER A 73 8.91 7.35 18.78
C SER A 73 9.33 6.07 18.07
N ARG A 74 9.83 6.16 16.82
CA ARG A 74 10.15 5.01 15.96
C ARG A 74 8.96 4.10 15.64
N SER A 75 7.73 4.59 15.86
CA SER A 75 6.47 3.93 15.50
C SER A 75 5.50 4.95 14.89
N PHE A 76 5.36 4.92 13.57
CA PHE A 76 4.55 5.88 12.82
C PHE A 76 4.19 5.33 11.44
N SER A 77 3.28 6.02 10.76
CA SER A 77 2.93 5.74 9.37
C SER A 77 2.96 7.02 8.54
N ILE A 78 3.26 6.89 7.25
CA ILE A 78 3.08 7.92 6.24
C ILE A 78 1.96 7.46 5.32
N VAL A 79 0.89 8.25 5.22
CA VAL A 79 -0.22 8.03 4.30
C VAL A 79 -0.03 8.92 3.08
N HIS A 80 0.09 8.32 1.90
CA HIS A 80 0.25 9.01 0.63
C HIS A 80 -1.10 9.17 -0.06
N LEU A 81 -1.41 10.38 -0.51
CA LEU A 81 -2.61 10.72 -1.26
C LEU A 81 -2.27 11.24 -2.66
N LYS A 82 -3.15 10.96 -3.61
CA LYS A 82 -3.20 11.59 -4.93
C LYS A 82 -4.63 12.06 -5.18
N GLN A 83 -4.82 13.36 -5.39
CA GLN A 83 -6.13 13.97 -5.61
C GLN A 83 -7.15 13.57 -4.53
N GLY A 84 -6.70 13.56 -3.26
CA GLY A 84 -7.50 13.18 -2.11
C GLY A 84 -7.72 11.68 -1.90
N ARG A 85 -7.30 10.80 -2.83
CA ARG A 85 -7.38 9.34 -2.69
C ARG A 85 -6.14 8.79 -2.04
N ILE A 86 -6.30 7.85 -1.11
CA ILE A 86 -5.18 7.12 -0.49
C ILE A 86 -4.58 6.15 -1.51
N VAL A 87 -3.30 6.34 -1.86
CA VAL A 87 -2.59 5.54 -2.89
C VAL A 87 -1.52 4.62 -2.33
N ALA A 88 -0.95 4.96 -1.17
CA ALA A 88 0.03 4.12 -0.50
C ALA A 88 0.13 4.43 1.00
N LEU A 89 0.66 3.48 1.77
CA LEU A 89 1.11 3.71 3.14
C LEU A 89 2.49 3.10 3.34
N ASP A 90 3.36 3.82 4.04
CA ASP A 90 4.59 3.30 4.65
C ASP A 90 4.40 3.24 6.17
N CYS A 91 4.50 2.06 6.77
CA CYS A 91 4.24 1.84 8.19
C CYS A 91 5.50 1.33 8.89
N VAL A 92 6.09 2.16 9.75
CA VAL A 92 7.27 1.81 10.56
C VAL A 92 6.79 1.38 11.94
N ASN A 93 7.02 0.12 12.31
CA ASN A 93 6.58 -0.47 13.59
C ASN A 93 5.08 -0.24 13.89
N SER A 94 4.25 -0.11 12.84
CA SER A 94 2.81 0.14 12.94
C SER A 94 2.02 -0.90 12.12
N ALA A 95 2.06 -2.16 12.57
CA ALA A 95 1.37 -3.26 11.89
C ALA A 95 -0.16 -3.04 11.82
N LYS A 96 -0.73 -2.36 12.82
CA LYS A 96 -2.16 -2.00 12.85
C LYS A 96 -2.53 -1.11 11.67
N ASP A 97 -1.75 -0.06 11.40
CA ASP A 97 -2.04 0.86 10.32
C ASP A 97 -1.79 0.20 8.95
N TYR A 98 -0.79 -0.68 8.82
CA TYR A 98 -0.59 -1.48 7.60
C TYR A 98 -1.82 -2.32 7.26
N VAL A 99 -2.33 -3.10 8.23
CA VAL A 99 -3.49 -3.99 8.00
C VAL A 99 -4.75 -3.19 7.65
N GLN A 100 -4.99 -2.07 8.33
CA GLN A 100 -6.17 -1.24 8.08
C GLN A 100 -6.03 -0.45 6.76
N GLY A 101 -4.86 0.14 6.52
CA GLY A 101 -4.57 0.95 5.35
C GLY A 101 -4.56 0.18 4.04
N ARG A 102 -4.21 -1.11 4.05
CA ARG A 102 -4.27 -1.97 2.85
C ARG A 102 -5.64 -1.94 2.17
N LYS A 103 -6.72 -2.05 2.95
CA LYS A 103 -8.09 -1.98 2.42
C LYS A 103 -8.44 -0.60 1.86
N LEU A 104 -7.90 0.47 2.47
CA LEU A 104 -8.12 1.84 2.01
C LEU A 104 -7.45 2.09 0.66
N VAL A 105 -6.20 1.60 0.50
CA VAL A 105 -5.46 1.66 -0.77
C VAL A 105 -6.14 0.82 -1.85
N GLU A 106 -6.53 -0.42 -1.53
CA GLU A 106 -7.22 -1.32 -2.46
C GLU A 106 -8.48 -0.69 -3.06
N ARG A 107 -9.23 0.06 -2.24
CA ARG A 107 -10.48 0.75 -2.57
C ARG A 107 -10.28 2.18 -3.10
N GLY A 108 -9.09 2.76 -2.98
CA GLY A 108 -8.81 4.15 -3.39
C GLY A 108 -9.67 5.17 -2.63
N VAL A 109 -9.83 4.97 -1.32
CA VAL A 109 -10.71 5.79 -0.46
C VAL A 109 -10.26 7.25 -0.46
N CYS A 110 -11.22 8.18 -0.56
CA CYS A 110 -10.99 9.60 -0.33
C CYS A 110 -11.18 9.92 1.15
N ALA A 111 -10.17 10.49 1.80
CA ALA A 111 -10.24 10.79 3.23
C ALA A 111 -9.72 12.19 3.55
N ASN A 112 -10.27 12.78 4.61
CA ASN A 112 -9.85 14.08 5.11
C ASN A 112 -8.42 13.97 5.72
N PRO A 113 -7.46 14.82 5.30
CA PRO A 113 -6.07 14.76 5.79
C PRO A 113 -5.92 14.89 7.30
N GLN A 114 -6.73 15.73 7.96
CA GLN A 114 -6.69 15.91 9.40
C GLN A 114 -7.13 14.63 10.13
N ARG A 115 -8.16 13.94 9.64
CA ARG A 115 -8.59 12.64 10.20
C ARG A 115 -7.56 11.53 9.99
N LEU A 116 -6.79 11.57 8.90
CA LEU A 116 -5.71 10.61 8.64
C LEU A 116 -4.55 10.77 9.63
N ALA A 117 -4.22 12.00 10.01
CA ALA A 117 -3.17 12.30 10.97
C ALA A 117 -3.54 11.90 12.42
N ASP A 118 -4.83 11.89 12.75
CA ASP A 118 -5.34 11.63 14.10
C ASP A 118 -5.22 10.14 14.49
N THR A 119 -4.23 9.82 15.33
CA THR A 119 -3.96 8.45 15.80
C THR A 119 -5.04 7.86 16.69
N SER A 120 -5.95 8.67 17.24
CA SER A 120 -7.07 8.20 18.05
C SER A 120 -8.15 7.51 17.19
N LEU A 121 -8.25 7.88 15.90
CA LEU A 121 -9.19 7.32 14.95
C LEU A 121 -8.58 6.10 14.25
N PRO A 122 -9.18 4.90 14.30
CA PRO A 122 -8.74 3.77 13.48
C PRO A 122 -8.87 4.08 11.98
N LEU A 123 -7.84 3.78 11.19
CA LEU A 123 -7.86 3.98 9.74
C LEU A 123 -9.02 3.26 9.06
N LYS A 124 -9.41 2.08 9.55
CA LYS A 124 -10.55 1.31 9.02
C LYS A 124 -11.89 2.08 9.07
N ASP A 125 -12.02 3.08 9.93
CA ASP A 125 -13.25 3.87 10.13
C ASP A 125 -13.27 5.13 9.23
N LEU A 126 -12.24 5.30 8.38
CA LEU A 126 -12.15 6.35 7.36
C LEU A 126 -12.58 5.86 5.97
N ALA A 127 -13.02 4.59 5.87
CA ALA A 127 -13.44 3.91 4.65
C ALA A 127 -14.89 4.19 4.23
#